data_AF-A0A561EBE5-F1
#
_entry.id   AF-A0A561EBE5-F1
#
_cell.length_a   1.000
_cell.length_b   1.000
_cell.length_c   1.000
_cell.angle_alpha   90.00
_cell.angle_beta   90.00
_cell.angle_gamma   90.00
#
_symmetry.space_group_name_H-M   'P 1'
#
loop_
_entity.id
_entity.type
_entity.pdbx_description
1 polymer ?
#
loop_
_entity_poly.entity_id
_entity_poly.type
_entity_poly.pdbx_seq_one_letter_code
_entity_poly.pdbx_strand_id
1 'polypeptide(L)'
;MTATLGAAVTTGLASYFVRRVITPDTPVDDLTVVAVTSDAITLTATAESTEPGRYGLWQNGFQTHARLGEVLTADEHHVVRRIDGIDRGILRPGPARLNGYYFCGPPTTSPGLDLHEVMIDGAAGPMPAWCGQVPGDRWAVLVHGRGALRAEGLRAVPTLQRLGISCLLPSYRNDVDAPASEDRLYHLGLTEWQDIEAAIRYAADHGAREVQLFGWSMGGAVVLQTLDRSALAAHVSRVVLDAPVLDWQRVMDFHAKQNRLPRRVGRYGQWMLRSPARGPLTGVADVVDVRETDWLTKAVQLTTPTLVIHSRVDEFVPYEPSALLAQTRPDLVQLATWESGRHCREWNVDSQRWEDLVADFCGPPQPPVHAAPVSPGSANDR
;
A
#
# COMPACT_ATOMS: atom_id res chain seq x y z
N MET A 1 -38.28 -21.53 -15.54
CA MET A 1 -37.67 -20.32 -16.14
C MET A 1 -37.19 -19.30 -15.11
N THR A 2 -37.84 -19.12 -13.96
CA THR A 2 -37.44 -18.17 -12.90
C THR A 2 -36.13 -18.54 -12.18
N ALA A 3 -35.84 -19.83 -11.96
CA ALA A 3 -34.60 -20.28 -11.32
C ALA A 3 -33.34 -20.04 -12.19
N THR A 4 -33.47 -20.19 -13.51
CA THR A 4 -32.37 -20.02 -14.48
C THR A 4 -32.01 -18.54 -14.69
N LEU A 5 -33.01 -17.65 -14.68
CA LEU A 5 -32.81 -16.19 -14.69
C LEU A 5 -32.16 -15.70 -13.37
N GLY A 6 -32.59 -16.23 -12.23
CA GLY A 6 -31.99 -15.91 -10.93
C GLY A 6 -30.52 -16.36 -10.83
N ALA A 7 -30.18 -17.53 -11.39
CA ALA A 7 -28.80 -18.01 -11.46
C ALA A 7 -27.94 -17.15 -12.40
N ALA A 8 -28.41 -16.83 -13.61
CA ALA A 8 -27.67 -16.02 -14.57
C ALA A 8 -27.38 -14.59 -14.08
N VAL A 9 -28.35 -13.94 -13.43
CA VAL A 9 -28.15 -12.60 -12.83
C VAL A 9 -27.17 -12.65 -11.65
N THR A 10 -27.22 -13.72 -10.84
CA THR A 10 -26.29 -13.93 -9.72
C THR A 10 -24.84 -14.17 -10.20
N THR A 11 -24.67 -14.98 -11.26
CA THR A 11 -23.37 -15.25 -11.87
C THR A 11 -22.78 -14.01 -12.54
N GLY A 12 -23.60 -13.21 -13.25
CA GLY A 12 -23.13 -11.98 -13.89
C GLY A 12 -22.62 -10.92 -12.90
N LEU A 13 -23.36 -10.67 -11.81
CA LEU A 13 -22.97 -9.71 -10.78
C LEU A 13 -21.72 -10.17 -9.99
N ALA A 14 -21.63 -11.47 -9.70
CA ALA A 14 -20.48 -12.02 -9.00
C ALA A 14 -19.21 -12.01 -9.88
N SER A 15 -19.31 -12.35 -11.17
CA SER A 15 -18.19 -12.24 -12.12
C SER A 15 -17.75 -10.80 -12.34
N TYR A 16 -18.68 -9.84 -12.39
CA TYR A 16 -18.36 -8.41 -12.47
C TYR A 16 -17.58 -7.94 -11.23
N PHE A 17 -18.02 -8.34 -10.05
CA PHE A 17 -17.35 -8.01 -8.79
C PHE A 17 -15.95 -8.63 -8.69
N VAL A 18 -15.82 -9.92 -9.03
CA VAL A 18 -14.51 -10.61 -9.09
C VAL A 18 -13.59 -9.93 -10.10
N ARG A 19 -14.09 -9.56 -11.28
CA ARG A 19 -13.30 -8.86 -12.30
C ARG A 19 -12.81 -7.50 -11.82
N ARG A 20 -13.62 -6.74 -11.07
CA ARG A 20 -13.19 -5.48 -10.44
C ARG A 20 -12.17 -5.66 -9.31
N VAL A 21 -12.14 -6.83 -8.67
CA VAL A 21 -11.14 -7.19 -7.66
C VAL A 21 -9.81 -7.61 -8.30
N ILE A 22 -9.80 -8.10 -9.54
CA ILE A 22 -8.58 -8.59 -10.21
C ILE A 22 -8.11 -7.69 -11.37
N THR A 23 -8.92 -6.72 -11.79
CA THR A 23 -8.61 -5.75 -12.85
C THR A 23 -8.85 -4.33 -12.31
N PRO A 24 -7.81 -3.49 -12.18
CA PRO A 24 -7.95 -2.10 -11.73
C PRO A 24 -8.80 -1.26 -12.69
N ASP A 25 -9.59 -0.33 -12.13
CA ASP A 25 -10.31 0.68 -12.92
C ASP A 25 -9.35 1.80 -13.36
N THR A 26 -9.65 2.46 -14.49
CA THR A 26 -8.90 3.63 -14.95
C THR A 26 -9.25 4.86 -14.10
N PRO A 27 -8.27 5.67 -13.64
CA PRO A 27 -8.55 6.89 -12.90
C PRO A 27 -9.40 7.88 -13.70
N VAL A 28 -10.32 8.57 -13.04
CA VAL A 28 -11.21 9.58 -13.63
C VAL A 28 -10.94 10.93 -12.97
N ASP A 29 -10.98 12.00 -13.75
CA ASP A 29 -10.92 13.38 -13.24
C ASP A 29 -12.29 13.74 -12.65
N ASP A 30 -12.39 13.68 -11.32
CA ASP A 30 -13.63 13.78 -10.53
C ASP A 30 -13.73 15.06 -9.68
N LEU A 31 -12.75 15.96 -9.80
CA LEU A 31 -12.77 17.27 -9.17
C LEU A 31 -12.47 18.38 -10.18
N THR A 32 -12.76 19.63 -9.80
CA THR A 32 -12.46 20.80 -10.63
C THR A 32 -11.50 21.73 -9.90
N VAL A 33 -10.44 22.14 -10.58
CA VAL A 33 -9.60 23.28 -10.23
C VAL A 33 -10.35 24.55 -10.63
N VAL A 34 -10.70 25.38 -9.67
CA VAL A 34 -11.44 26.63 -9.87
C VAL A 34 -10.48 27.79 -10.13
N ALA A 35 -9.41 27.88 -9.34
CA ALA A 35 -8.41 28.93 -9.45
C ALA A 35 -7.03 28.42 -8.99
N VAL A 36 -5.97 29.04 -9.50
CA VAL A 36 -4.58 28.73 -9.17
C VAL A 36 -3.83 30.04 -8.98
N THR A 37 -3.14 30.20 -7.85
CA THR A 37 -2.16 31.26 -7.60
C THR A 37 -0.75 30.68 -7.58
N SER A 38 0.26 31.47 -7.22
CA SER A 38 1.64 30.98 -7.09
C SER A 38 1.83 29.95 -5.96
N ASP A 39 1.00 30.01 -4.93
CA ASP A 39 1.18 29.33 -3.64
C ASP A 39 -0.07 28.58 -3.16
N ALA A 40 -1.20 28.74 -3.85
CA ALA A 40 -2.47 28.11 -3.47
C ALA A 40 -3.29 27.67 -4.68
N ILE A 41 -4.14 26.66 -4.44
CA ILE A 41 -5.08 26.13 -5.40
C ILE A 41 -6.49 26.10 -4.79
N THR A 42 -7.48 26.57 -5.54
CA THR A 42 -8.90 26.45 -5.18
C THR A 42 -9.49 25.29 -5.94
N LEU A 43 -10.05 24.33 -5.21
CA LEU A 43 -10.72 23.14 -5.73
C LEU A 43 -12.19 23.16 -5.33
N THR A 44 -13.04 22.45 -6.08
CA THR A 44 -14.39 22.11 -5.61
C THR A 44 -14.30 21.31 -4.31
N ALA A 45 -15.10 21.67 -3.30
CA ALA A 45 -15.19 20.94 -2.05
C ALA A 45 -15.87 19.59 -2.26
N THR A 46 -15.10 18.53 -2.03
CA THR A 46 -15.51 17.13 -1.96
C THR A 46 -14.97 16.52 -0.67
N ALA A 47 -15.55 15.39 -0.25
CA ALA A 47 -15.09 14.66 0.92
C ALA A 47 -13.58 14.34 0.89
N GLU A 48 -12.97 14.14 -0.28
CA GLU A 48 -11.52 13.89 -0.37
C GLU A 48 -10.70 15.19 -0.42
N SER A 49 -11.15 16.19 -1.17
CA SER A 49 -10.41 17.45 -1.32
C SER A 49 -10.30 18.26 -0.02
N THR A 50 -11.24 18.06 0.91
CA THR A 50 -11.28 18.71 2.23
C THR A 50 -10.51 17.95 3.30
N GLU A 51 -10.03 16.72 3.02
CA GLU A 51 -9.25 15.96 4.00
C GLU A 51 -7.93 16.69 4.33
N PRO A 52 -7.55 16.73 5.62
CA PRO A 52 -6.32 17.35 6.06
C PRO A 52 -5.10 16.65 5.46
N GLY A 53 -3.97 17.36 5.45
CA GLY A 53 -2.68 16.77 5.09
C GLY A 53 -2.24 17.06 3.66
N ARG A 54 -1.49 16.13 3.05
CA ARG A 54 -0.73 16.35 1.81
C ARG A 54 -1.15 15.38 0.72
N TYR A 55 -1.30 15.85 -0.51
CA TYR A 55 -1.78 15.04 -1.64
C TYR A 55 -1.09 15.40 -2.95
N GLY A 56 -1.07 14.48 -3.90
CA GLY A 56 -0.79 14.80 -5.29
C GLY A 56 -2.07 15.26 -5.98
N LEU A 57 -1.92 16.03 -7.06
CA LEU A 57 -3.01 16.39 -7.96
C LEU A 57 -2.55 16.16 -9.40
N TRP A 58 -3.37 15.45 -10.16
CA TRP A 58 -3.18 15.23 -11.59
C TRP A 58 -4.20 16.03 -12.40
N GLN A 59 -3.75 16.56 -13.54
CA GLN A 59 -4.59 17.23 -14.53
C GLN A 59 -4.15 16.86 -15.94
N ASN A 60 -5.10 16.87 -16.89
CA ASN A 60 -4.89 16.52 -18.29
C ASN A 60 -4.31 15.11 -18.44
N GLY A 61 -4.93 14.14 -17.76
CA GLY A 61 -4.37 12.79 -17.64
C GLY A 61 -3.16 12.78 -16.72
N PHE A 62 -1.97 12.50 -17.24
CA PHE A 62 -0.69 12.46 -16.49
C PHE A 62 0.29 13.55 -16.95
N GLN A 63 -0.22 14.63 -17.56
CA GLN A 63 0.63 15.69 -18.11
C GLN A 63 1.02 16.76 -17.09
N THR A 64 0.17 17.05 -16.11
CA THR A 64 0.44 18.02 -15.04
C THR A 64 0.32 17.33 -13.68
N HIS A 65 1.35 17.46 -12.85
CA HIS A 65 1.34 17.03 -11.45
C HIS A 65 1.72 18.17 -10.51
N ALA A 66 0.96 18.31 -9.43
CA ALA A 66 1.28 19.21 -8.35
C ALA A 66 1.17 18.53 -6.99
N ARG A 67 2.02 18.98 -6.08
CA ARG A 67 2.06 18.57 -4.68
C ARG A 67 1.29 19.59 -3.86
N LEU A 68 0.26 19.13 -3.19
CA LEU A 68 -0.62 19.96 -2.38
C LEU A 68 -0.37 19.69 -0.91
N GLY A 69 -0.32 20.78 -0.14
CA GLY A 69 -0.20 20.75 1.31
C GLY A 69 -1.54 20.90 2.01
N GLU A 70 -1.47 21.49 3.20
CA GLU A 70 -2.60 21.70 4.11
C GLU A 70 -3.74 22.50 3.48
N VAL A 71 -4.92 22.33 4.06
CA VAL A 71 -6.10 23.15 3.78
C VAL A 71 -5.93 24.50 4.45
N LEU A 72 -5.96 25.58 3.66
CA LEU A 72 -5.86 26.95 4.14
C LEU A 72 -7.23 27.50 4.55
N THR A 73 -8.24 27.27 3.71
CA THR A 73 -9.65 27.61 3.97
C THR A 73 -10.56 26.60 3.29
N ALA A 74 -11.74 26.37 3.84
CA ALA A 74 -12.77 25.54 3.22
C ALA A 74 -14.16 26.10 3.54
N ASP A 75 -15.05 26.04 2.56
CA ASP A 75 -16.49 26.27 2.68
C ASP A 75 -17.27 25.11 2.04
N GLU A 76 -18.60 25.25 1.95
CA GLU A 76 -19.48 24.21 1.39
C GLU A 76 -19.25 23.91 -0.10
N HIS A 77 -18.58 24.78 -0.83
CA HIS A 77 -18.40 24.71 -2.28
C HIS A 77 -16.94 24.62 -2.71
N HIS A 78 -16.02 25.20 -1.94
CA HIS A 78 -14.62 25.32 -2.30
C HIS A 78 -13.69 24.99 -1.14
N VAL A 79 -12.54 24.43 -1.50
CA VAL A 79 -11.40 24.26 -0.60
C VAL A 79 -10.17 24.90 -1.22
N VAL A 80 -9.45 25.69 -0.43
CA VAL A 80 -8.18 26.29 -0.81
C VAL A 80 -7.08 25.51 -0.12
N ARG A 81 -6.13 24.97 -0.90
CA ARG A 81 -4.97 24.24 -0.39
C ARG A 81 -3.68 24.94 -0.77
N ARG A 82 -2.65 24.78 0.06
CA ARG A 82 -1.29 25.24 -0.25
C ARG A 82 -0.71 24.40 -1.40
N ILE A 83 0.02 25.03 -2.32
CA ILE A 83 0.83 24.35 -3.32
C ILE A 83 2.25 24.19 -2.73
N ASP A 84 2.68 22.95 -2.54
CA ASP A 84 4.04 22.61 -2.10
C ASP A 84 5.03 22.65 -3.27
N GLY A 85 4.56 22.34 -4.47
CA GLY A 85 5.37 22.35 -5.68
C GLY A 85 4.60 21.85 -6.90
N ILE A 86 5.11 22.18 -8.08
CA ILE A 86 4.63 21.64 -9.36
C ILE A 86 5.76 20.82 -9.94
N ASP A 87 5.53 19.51 -10.04
CA ASP A 87 6.55 18.55 -10.47
C ASP A 87 6.60 18.44 -12.00
N ARG A 88 5.45 18.66 -12.65
CA ARG A 88 5.32 18.60 -14.11
C ARG A 88 4.19 19.50 -14.60
N GLY A 89 4.39 20.10 -15.78
CA GLY A 89 3.33 20.81 -16.50
C GLY A 89 2.97 22.15 -15.88
N ILE A 90 1.79 22.64 -16.20
CA ILE A 90 1.26 23.92 -15.71
C ILE A 90 -0.17 23.67 -15.23
N LEU A 91 -0.45 24.01 -13.97
CA LEU A 91 -1.79 23.96 -13.40
C LEU A 91 -2.67 25.04 -14.03
N ARG A 92 -3.90 24.66 -14.40
CA ARG A 92 -4.91 25.59 -14.93
C ARG A 92 -6.28 25.27 -14.33
N PRO A 93 -7.21 26.24 -14.31
CA PRO A 93 -8.61 25.93 -14.04
C PRO A 93 -9.14 24.85 -15.01
N GLY A 94 -9.92 23.91 -14.50
CA GLY A 94 -10.46 22.78 -15.26
C GLY A 94 -10.51 21.47 -14.47
N PRO A 95 -10.92 20.37 -15.12
CA PRO A 95 -10.97 19.05 -14.50
C PRO A 95 -9.59 18.60 -13.97
N ALA A 96 -9.61 17.87 -12.87
CA ALA A 96 -8.44 17.26 -12.24
C ALA A 96 -8.87 16.05 -11.40
N ARG A 97 -7.89 15.37 -10.78
CA ARG A 97 -8.12 14.37 -9.74
C ARG A 97 -7.11 14.51 -8.62
N LEU A 98 -7.55 14.25 -7.40
CA LEU A 98 -6.67 14.17 -6.25
C LEU A 98 -6.04 12.77 -6.25
N ASN A 99 -4.83 12.68 -5.73
CA ASN A 99 -4.07 11.46 -5.67
C ASN A 99 -3.41 11.35 -4.29
N GLY A 100 -3.47 10.18 -3.67
CA GLY A 100 -2.73 9.98 -2.42
C GLY A 100 -1.24 9.82 -2.63
N TYR A 101 -0.78 9.53 -3.84
CA TYR A 101 0.65 9.56 -4.10
C TYR A 101 1.05 11.03 -4.23
N TYR A 102 1.64 11.53 -3.15
CA TYR A 102 2.16 12.88 -3.06
C TYR A 102 3.34 13.11 -4.00
N PHE A 103 4.09 12.06 -4.33
CA PHE A 103 5.13 12.08 -5.36
C PHE A 103 4.62 11.38 -6.62
N CYS A 104 4.88 11.96 -7.81
CA CYS A 104 4.32 11.46 -9.07
C CYS A 104 5.13 10.39 -9.78
N GLY A 105 6.39 10.18 -9.41
CA GLY A 105 7.18 9.13 -10.03
C GLY A 105 8.70 9.38 -10.06
N PRO A 106 9.39 8.86 -11.08
CA PRO A 106 10.83 8.60 -11.09
C PRO A 106 11.71 9.85 -10.84
N PRO A 107 13.03 9.69 -10.66
CA PRO A 107 13.95 10.66 -10.04
C PRO A 107 13.98 12.02 -10.76
N THR A 108 13.71 12.03 -12.07
CA THR A 108 13.67 13.25 -12.88
C THR A 108 12.46 14.15 -12.61
N THR A 109 11.44 13.62 -11.92
CA THR A 109 10.16 14.30 -11.71
C THR A 109 9.81 14.53 -10.23
N SER A 110 10.51 13.89 -9.29
CA SER A 110 10.29 14.07 -7.85
C SER A 110 11.51 14.73 -7.20
N PRO A 111 11.56 16.07 -7.08
CA PRO A 111 12.68 16.78 -6.49
C PRO A 111 13.03 16.25 -5.09
N GLY A 112 14.31 15.95 -4.86
CA GLY A 112 14.82 15.49 -3.57
C GLY A 112 14.85 13.97 -3.38
N LEU A 113 14.46 13.18 -4.40
CA LEU A 113 14.60 11.72 -4.40
C LEU A 113 15.71 11.30 -5.35
N ASP A 114 16.84 10.83 -4.81
CA ASP A 114 17.94 10.24 -5.61
C ASP A 114 17.66 8.75 -5.82
N LEU A 115 16.92 8.49 -6.88
CA LEU A 115 16.56 7.16 -7.35
C LEU A 115 17.14 6.99 -8.77
N HIS A 116 17.17 5.77 -9.30
CA HIS A 116 17.43 5.51 -10.71
C HIS A 116 16.69 4.24 -11.16
N GLU A 117 16.48 4.09 -12.46
CA GLU A 117 15.81 2.91 -13.00
C GLU A 117 16.77 1.72 -13.05
N VAL A 118 16.27 0.57 -12.63
CA VAL A 118 16.95 -0.73 -12.71
C VAL A 118 15.98 -1.79 -13.22
N MET A 119 16.50 -2.91 -13.71
CA MET A 119 15.70 -4.06 -14.13
C MET A 119 15.98 -5.23 -13.20
N ILE A 120 14.91 -5.88 -12.73
CA ILE A 120 14.97 -7.08 -11.90
C ILE A 120 14.52 -8.27 -12.75
N ASP A 121 15.33 -9.33 -12.81
CA ASP A 121 14.97 -10.55 -13.53
C ASP A 121 13.92 -11.35 -12.73
N GLY A 122 12.65 -11.19 -13.10
CA GLY A 122 11.52 -11.90 -12.52
C GLY A 122 11.16 -13.17 -13.28
N ALA A 123 10.33 -14.04 -12.67
CA ALA A 123 9.90 -15.30 -13.29
C ALA A 123 9.05 -15.09 -14.56
N ALA A 124 8.27 -14.00 -14.61
CA ALA A 124 7.48 -13.62 -15.78
C ALA A 124 8.28 -12.82 -16.83
N GLY A 125 9.53 -12.42 -16.51
CA GLY A 125 10.40 -11.60 -17.35
C GLY A 125 11.04 -10.42 -16.59
N PRO A 126 11.81 -9.56 -17.28
CA PRO A 126 12.43 -8.38 -16.69
C PRO A 126 11.40 -7.38 -16.16
N MET A 127 11.51 -7.00 -14.89
CA MET A 127 10.59 -6.09 -14.19
C MET A 127 11.29 -4.76 -13.89
N PRO A 128 10.75 -3.62 -14.33
CA PRO A 128 11.28 -2.31 -13.98
C PRO A 128 11.20 -2.04 -12.47
N ALA A 129 12.25 -1.45 -11.90
CA ALA A 129 12.26 -0.97 -10.52
C ALA A 129 12.93 0.40 -10.41
N TRP A 130 12.70 1.09 -9.31
CA TRP A 130 13.50 2.25 -8.92
C TRP A 130 14.40 1.89 -7.75
N CYS A 131 15.67 2.27 -7.83
CA CYS A 131 16.65 2.00 -6.79
C CYS A 131 17.29 3.29 -6.30
N GLY A 132 17.39 3.48 -4.99
CA GLY A 132 18.13 4.56 -4.35
C GLY A 132 19.12 3.98 -3.38
N GLN A 133 20.36 3.80 -3.82
CA GLN A 133 21.42 3.23 -3.01
C GLN A 133 22.06 4.29 -2.11
N VAL A 134 22.28 3.93 -0.85
CA VAL A 134 23.07 4.70 0.12
C VAL A 134 24.16 3.80 0.69
N PRO A 135 25.27 4.35 1.22
CA PRO A 135 26.32 3.54 1.82
C PRO A 135 25.79 2.65 2.96
N GLY A 136 26.02 1.34 2.87
CA GLY A 136 25.56 0.36 3.87
C GLY A 136 25.17 -0.97 3.25
N ASP A 137 24.67 -1.88 4.10
CA ASP A 137 24.22 -3.22 3.74
C ASP A 137 22.75 -3.48 4.09
N ARG A 138 22.01 -2.45 4.54
CA ARG A 138 20.58 -2.52 4.81
C ARG A 138 19.78 -2.03 3.62
N TRP A 139 18.77 -2.80 3.26
CA TRP A 139 17.89 -2.52 2.13
C TRP A 139 16.42 -2.59 2.54
N ALA A 140 15.59 -1.82 1.86
CA ALA A 140 14.14 -1.89 1.95
C ALA A 140 13.56 -2.18 0.57
N VAL A 141 12.69 -3.18 0.47
CA VAL A 141 11.89 -3.46 -0.73
C VAL A 141 10.47 -2.95 -0.48
N LEU A 142 10.04 -1.98 -1.29
CA LEU A 142 8.79 -1.23 -1.11
C LEU A 142 7.73 -1.73 -2.10
N VAL A 143 6.78 -2.52 -1.60
CA VAL A 143 5.78 -3.24 -2.41
C VAL A 143 4.46 -2.49 -2.40
N HIS A 144 4.09 -1.94 -3.56
CA HIS A 144 2.83 -1.22 -3.73
C HIS A 144 1.62 -2.16 -3.78
N GLY A 145 0.42 -1.58 -3.70
CA GLY A 145 -0.86 -2.26 -3.77
C GLY A 145 -1.32 -2.64 -5.18
N ARG A 146 -2.50 -3.26 -5.24
CA ARG A 146 -3.12 -3.71 -6.49
C ARG A 146 -3.56 -2.54 -7.34
N GLY A 147 -3.07 -2.45 -8.58
CA GLY A 147 -3.39 -1.34 -9.48
C GLY A 147 -2.82 0.00 -9.01
N ALA A 148 -2.00 -0.01 -7.96
CA ALA A 148 -1.16 1.09 -7.57
C ALA A 148 0.04 1.19 -8.51
N LEU A 149 0.80 2.27 -8.37
CA LEU A 149 2.10 2.42 -9.01
C LEU A 149 3.19 2.34 -7.94
N ARG A 150 4.40 1.99 -8.36
CA ARG A 150 5.64 2.09 -7.55
C ARG A 150 5.78 3.43 -6.81
N ALA A 151 5.19 4.51 -7.36
CA ALA A 151 5.10 5.83 -6.74
C ALA A 151 4.50 5.82 -5.32
N GLU A 152 3.68 4.83 -4.99
CA GLU A 152 3.09 4.65 -3.66
C GLU A 152 4.14 4.59 -2.55
N GLY A 153 5.26 3.91 -2.81
CA GLY A 153 6.35 3.73 -1.85
C GLY A 153 7.29 4.93 -1.73
N LEU A 154 7.21 5.92 -2.63
CA LEU A 154 8.15 7.07 -2.64
C LEU A 154 8.09 7.88 -1.34
N ARG A 155 6.94 7.88 -0.64
CA ARG A 155 6.77 8.57 0.65
C ARG A 155 7.70 8.05 1.75
N ALA A 156 8.12 6.79 1.66
CA ALA A 156 9.02 6.16 2.64
C ALA A 156 10.50 6.46 2.35
N VAL A 157 10.84 6.77 1.10
CA VAL A 157 12.24 6.86 0.63
C VAL A 157 13.06 7.88 1.42
N PRO A 158 12.61 9.14 1.65
CA PRO A 158 13.39 10.10 2.42
C PRO A 158 13.72 9.61 3.83
N THR A 159 12.76 9.01 4.52
CA THR A 159 12.93 8.50 5.89
C THR A 159 13.94 7.35 5.91
N LEU A 160 13.82 6.41 4.98
CA LEU A 160 14.70 5.25 4.89
C LEU A 160 16.14 5.63 4.51
N GLN A 161 16.32 6.54 3.55
CA GLN A 161 17.64 7.01 3.16
C GLN A 161 18.33 7.79 4.30
N ARG A 162 17.59 8.59 5.10
CA ARG A 162 18.12 9.23 6.32
C ARG A 162 18.62 8.22 7.35
N LEU A 163 18.02 7.03 7.39
CA LEU A 163 18.45 5.93 8.25
C LEU A 163 19.62 5.12 7.68
N GLY A 164 20.10 5.42 6.46
CA GLY A 164 21.12 4.63 5.78
C GLY A 164 20.59 3.32 5.20
N ILE A 165 19.31 3.28 4.80
CA ILE A 165 18.67 2.13 4.16
C ILE A 165 18.53 2.41 2.67
N SER A 166 19.10 1.53 1.83
CA SER A 166 18.91 1.58 0.38
C SER A 166 17.49 1.16 0.03
N CYS A 167 16.85 1.84 -0.92
CA CYS A 167 15.45 1.58 -1.27
C CYS A 167 15.36 0.93 -2.65
N LEU A 168 14.51 -0.09 -2.78
CA LEU A 168 14.13 -0.73 -4.04
C LEU A 168 12.60 -0.74 -4.16
N LEU A 169 12.07 -0.14 -5.23
CA LEU A 169 10.63 -0.05 -5.52
C LEU A 169 10.35 -0.88 -6.78
N PRO A 170 10.13 -2.20 -6.67
CA PRO A 170 9.89 -3.07 -7.81
C PRO A 170 8.47 -2.89 -8.36
N SER A 171 8.31 -3.01 -9.68
CA SER A 171 7.04 -3.46 -10.26
C SER A 171 6.97 -4.97 -10.10
N TYR A 172 5.78 -5.54 -10.18
CA TYR A 172 5.61 -6.99 -10.27
C TYR A 172 4.64 -7.34 -11.38
N ARG A 173 4.51 -8.64 -11.69
CA ARG A 173 3.72 -9.13 -12.82
C ARG A 173 2.34 -8.46 -12.89
N ASN A 174 1.89 -8.20 -14.12
CA ASN A 174 0.61 -7.57 -14.46
C ASN A 174 0.46 -6.09 -14.09
N ASP A 175 1.49 -5.45 -13.56
CA ASP A 175 1.56 -3.98 -13.57
C ASP A 175 1.64 -3.43 -14.99
N VAL A 176 1.26 -2.17 -15.16
CA VAL A 176 1.15 -1.52 -16.47
C VAL A 176 2.47 -1.56 -17.27
N ASP A 177 3.61 -1.50 -16.58
CA ASP A 177 4.97 -1.48 -17.15
C ASP A 177 5.76 -2.77 -16.88
N ALA A 178 5.13 -3.81 -16.32
CA ALA A 178 5.76 -5.10 -16.04
C ALA A 178 5.30 -6.18 -17.02
N PRO A 179 6.06 -7.29 -17.14
CA PRO A 179 5.60 -8.47 -17.86
C PRO A 179 4.27 -8.99 -17.32
N ALA A 180 3.39 -9.41 -18.23
CA ALA A 180 2.12 -10.02 -17.83
C ALA A 180 2.30 -11.54 -17.61
N SER A 181 1.59 -12.09 -16.64
CA SER A 181 1.39 -13.55 -16.55
C SER A 181 0.57 -14.05 -17.74
N GLU A 182 0.55 -15.38 -17.95
CA GLU A 182 -0.20 -15.99 -19.07
C GLU A 182 -1.68 -15.60 -19.09
N ASP A 183 -2.30 -15.48 -17.90
CA ASP A 183 -3.70 -15.11 -17.71
C ASP A 183 -3.94 -13.60 -17.56
N ARG A 184 -2.88 -12.81 -17.32
CA ARG A 184 -2.89 -11.35 -17.11
C ARG A 184 -3.71 -10.89 -15.89
N LEU A 185 -3.85 -11.74 -14.86
CA LEU A 185 -4.65 -11.45 -13.66
C LEU A 185 -3.76 -11.32 -12.43
N TYR A 186 -4.12 -10.40 -11.54
CA TYR A 186 -3.54 -10.39 -10.19
C TYR A 186 -4.05 -11.58 -9.38
N HIS A 187 -3.12 -12.33 -8.79
CA HIS A 187 -3.39 -13.52 -7.98
C HIS A 187 -3.44 -13.20 -6.47
N LEU A 188 -3.67 -11.93 -6.13
CA LEU A 188 -3.92 -11.46 -4.77
C LEU A 188 -2.76 -11.74 -3.78
N GLY A 189 -1.53 -11.86 -4.31
CA GLY A 189 -0.30 -12.15 -3.58
C GLY A 189 0.19 -13.60 -3.69
N LEU A 190 -0.62 -14.52 -4.20
CA LEU A 190 -0.27 -15.94 -4.27
C LEU A 190 0.78 -16.28 -5.33
N THR A 191 1.01 -15.39 -6.30
CA THR A 191 2.06 -15.58 -7.30
C THR A 191 3.05 -14.39 -7.34
N GLU A 192 2.58 -13.19 -7.00
CA GLU A 192 3.39 -11.97 -6.96
C GLU A 192 4.56 -12.04 -5.96
N TRP A 193 4.48 -12.91 -4.94
CA TRP A 193 5.56 -13.08 -3.95
C TRP A 193 6.89 -13.53 -4.58
N GLN A 194 6.85 -14.22 -5.73
CA GLN A 194 8.02 -14.67 -6.48
C GLN A 194 8.78 -13.49 -7.11
N ASP A 195 8.06 -12.44 -7.48
CA ASP A 195 8.64 -11.22 -8.03
C ASP A 195 9.32 -10.41 -6.93
N ILE A 196 8.74 -10.42 -5.72
CA ILE A 196 9.36 -9.82 -4.53
C ILE A 196 10.57 -10.64 -4.07
N GLU A 197 10.53 -11.97 -4.18
CA GLU A 197 11.73 -12.79 -3.96
C GLU A 197 12.87 -12.40 -4.93
N ALA A 198 12.56 -12.15 -6.21
CA ALA A 198 13.55 -11.67 -7.17
C ALA A 198 14.10 -10.29 -6.78
N ALA A 199 13.27 -9.39 -6.23
CA ALA A 199 13.71 -8.10 -5.71
C ALA A 199 14.62 -8.23 -4.47
N ILE A 200 14.33 -9.18 -3.57
CA ILE A 200 15.21 -9.49 -2.42
C ILE A 200 16.56 -10.02 -2.92
N ARG A 201 16.55 -10.90 -3.93
CA ARG A 201 17.78 -11.42 -4.55
C ARG A 201 18.59 -10.31 -5.19
N TYR A 202 17.95 -9.41 -5.94
CA TYR A 202 18.59 -8.22 -6.49
C TYR A 202 19.29 -7.41 -5.39
N ALA A 203 18.60 -7.13 -4.27
CA ALA A 203 19.22 -6.41 -3.16
C ALA A 203 20.44 -7.15 -2.60
N ALA A 204 20.36 -8.47 -2.41
CA ALA A 204 21.46 -9.30 -1.94
C ALA A 204 22.67 -9.27 -2.89
N ASP A 205 22.45 -9.37 -4.19
CA ASP A 205 23.48 -9.28 -5.23
C ASP A 205 24.17 -7.90 -5.25
N HIS A 206 23.49 -6.88 -4.71
CA HIS A 206 24.00 -5.51 -4.57
C HIS A 206 24.46 -5.20 -3.12
N GLY A 207 24.76 -6.23 -2.34
CA GLY A 207 25.42 -6.10 -1.03
C GLY A 207 24.47 -6.04 0.17
N ALA A 208 23.17 -6.29 -0.01
CA ALA A 208 22.25 -6.38 1.13
C ALA A 208 22.62 -7.58 2.02
N ARG A 209 22.80 -7.31 3.32
CA ARG A 209 22.87 -8.32 4.38
C ARG A 209 21.62 -8.34 5.25
N GLU A 210 20.88 -7.25 5.22
CA GLU A 210 19.61 -7.08 5.92
C GLU A 210 18.58 -6.51 4.94
N VAL A 211 17.41 -7.14 4.85
CA VAL A 211 16.30 -6.63 4.05
C VAL A 211 15.10 -6.32 4.95
N GLN A 212 14.46 -5.19 4.72
CA GLN A 212 13.18 -4.81 5.33
C GLN A 212 12.12 -4.80 4.23
N LEU A 213 10.93 -5.33 4.53
CA LEU A 213 9.84 -5.35 3.56
C LEU A 213 8.77 -4.33 3.94
N PHE A 214 8.31 -3.57 2.96
CA PHE A 214 7.19 -2.66 3.12
C PHE A 214 6.06 -3.10 2.19
N GLY A 215 4.82 -3.06 2.67
CA GLY A 215 3.66 -3.43 1.88
C GLY A 215 2.47 -2.51 2.11
N TRP A 216 1.95 -1.90 1.04
CA TRP A 216 0.70 -1.12 1.07
C TRP A 216 -0.44 -1.95 0.51
N SER A 217 -1.60 -1.97 1.17
CA SER A 217 -2.80 -2.65 0.65
C SER A 217 -2.53 -4.13 0.29
N MET A 218 -2.75 -4.54 -0.97
CA MET A 218 -2.36 -5.87 -1.47
C MET A 218 -0.86 -6.15 -1.33
N GLY A 219 0.01 -5.15 -1.42
CA GLY A 219 1.45 -5.29 -1.21
C GLY A 219 1.76 -5.91 0.16
N GLY A 220 0.93 -5.66 1.18
CA GLY A 220 1.02 -6.36 2.46
C GLY A 220 0.74 -7.86 2.35
N ALA A 221 -0.27 -8.26 1.56
CA ALA A 221 -0.52 -9.68 1.28
C ALA A 221 0.66 -10.32 0.52
N VAL A 222 1.25 -9.62 -0.46
CA VAL A 222 2.43 -10.10 -1.19
C VAL A 222 3.61 -10.32 -0.25
N VAL A 223 3.93 -9.32 0.59
CA VAL A 223 5.02 -9.38 1.57
C VAL A 223 4.85 -10.56 2.52
N LEU A 224 3.64 -10.76 3.04
CA LEU A 224 3.38 -11.86 3.95
C LEU A 224 3.51 -13.23 3.23
N GLN A 225 3.05 -13.35 1.98
CA GLN A 225 3.29 -14.57 1.18
C GLN A 225 4.77 -14.80 0.90
N THR A 226 5.56 -13.74 0.69
CA THR A 226 7.02 -13.84 0.56
C THR A 226 7.63 -14.38 1.84
N LEU A 227 7.20 -13.92 3.02
CA LEU A 227 7.67 -14.45 4.30
C LEU A 227 7.33 -15.94 4.51
N ASP A 228 6.15 -16.38 4.09
CA ASP A 228 5.69 -17.77 4.25
C ASP A 228 6.40 -18.74 3.29
N ARG A 229 6.75 -18.29 2.08
CA ARG A 229 7.10 -19.18 0.96
C ARG A 229 8.54 -19.04 0.47
N SER A 230 9.15 -17.87 0.64
CA SER A 230 10.49 -17.62 0.10
C SER A 230 11.57 -18.18 1.03
N ALA A 231 12.54 -18.87 0.45
CA ALA A 231 13.76 -19.25 1.18
C ALA A 231 14.60 -18.02 1.59
N LEU A 232 14.41 -16.87 0.93
CA LEU A 232 15.10 -15.62 1.25
C LEU A 232 14.45 -14.86 2.42
N ALA A 233 13.29 -15.29 2.92
CA ALA A 233 12.63 -14.71 4.08
C ALA A 233 13.54 -14.63 5.32
N ALA A 234 14.54 -15.51 5.43
CA ALA A 234 15.54 -15.48 6.49
C ALA A 234 16.42 -14.20 6.51
N HIS A 235 16.50 -13.46 5.40
CA HIS A 235 17.21 -12.18 5.32
C HIS A 235 16.31 -10.99 5.70
N VAL A 236 15.02 -11.23 5.93
CA VAL A 236 14.06 -10.17 6.24
C VAL A 236 14.05 -9.91 7.75
N SER A 237 14.55 -8.75 8.15
CA SER A 237 14.68 -8.38 9.58
C SER A 237 13.41 -7.74 10.14
N ARG A 238 12.67 -6.99 9.33
CA ARG A 238 11.52 -6.19 9.75
C ARG A 238 10.50 -6.06 8.61
N VAL A 239 9.24 -5.93 8.98
CA VAL A 239 8.14 -5.66 8.05
C VAL A 239 7.34 -4.44 8.47
N VAL A 240 7.03 -3.55 7.53
CA VAL A 240 6.11 -2.43 7.71
C VAL A 240 4.93 -2.60 6.77
N LEU A 241 3.73 -2.66 7.32
CA LEU A 241 2.48 -2.86 6.59
C LEU A 241 1.58 -1.65 6.76
N ASP A 242 1.13 -1.04 5.67
CA ASP A 242 0.30 0.16 5.68
C ASP A 242 -1.04 -0.12 4.97
N ALA A 243 -2.13 -0.05 5.75
CA ALA A 243 -3.46 -0.52 5.41
C ALA A 243 -3.46 -1.92 4.74
N PRO A 244 -2.84 -2.95 5.34
CA PRO A 244 -2.57 -4.22 4.64
C PRO A 244 -3.79 -5.09 4.46
N VAL A 245 -3.87 -5.76 3.32
CA VAL A 245 -4.77 -6.91 3.16
C VAL A 245 -4.19 -8.12 3.88
N LEU A 246 -4.79 -8.47 5.02
CA LEU A 246 -4.42 -9.65 5.83
C LEU A 246 -5.31 -10.87 5.59
N ASP A 247 -6.47 -10.67 4.94
CA ASP A 247 -7.44 -11.73 4.60
C ASP A 247 -8.36 -11.24 3.48
N TRP A 248 -8.18 -11.79 2.28
CA TRP A 248 -9.01 -11.43 1.13
C TRP A 248 -10.48 -11.82 1.28
N GLN A 249 -10.80 -12.85 2.06
CA GLN A 249 -12.19 -13.21 2.33
C GLN A 249 -12.90 -12.10 3.08
N ARG A 250 -12.24 -11.51 4.08
CA ARG A 250 -12.78 -10.38 4.85
C ARG A 250 -12.92 -9.11 4.04
N VAL A 251 -11.96 -8.81 3.15
CA VAL A 251 -12.08 -7.69 2.19
C VAL A 251 -13.30 -7.88 1.28
N MET A 252 -13.52 -9.09 0.77
CA MET A 252 -14.70 -9.39 -0.05
C MET A 252 -16.01 -9.29 0.73
N ASP A 253 -16.06 -9.81 1.96
CA ASP A 253 -17.23 -9.68 2.84
C ASP A 253 -17.55 -8.22 3.16
N PHE A 254 -16.51 -7.42 3.42
CA PHE A 254 -16.62 -5.99 3.68
C PHE A 254 -17.27 -5.25 2.51
N HIS A 255 -16.75 -5.43 1.30
CA HIS A 255 -17.32 -4.81 0.11
C HIS A 255 -18.70 -5.36 -0.27
N ALA A 256 -18.98 -6.64 -0.04
CA ALA A 256 -20.32 -7.20 -0.24
C ALA A 256 -21.35 -6.51 0.66
N LYS A 257 -20.98 -6.24 1.92
CA LYS A 257 -21.82 -5.50 2.87
C LYS A 257 -21.98 -4.03 2.45
N GLN A 258 -20.89 -3.36 2.08
CA GLN A 258 -20.89 -1.95 1.66
C GLN A 258 -21.76 -1.72 0.41
N ASN A 259 -21.71 -2.65 -0.56
CA ASN A 259 -22.52 -2.61 -1.78
C ASN A 259 -23.93 -3.22 -1.61
N ARG A 260 -24.34 -3.55 -0.38
CA ARG A 260 -25.65 -4.14 -0.04
C ARG A 260 -25.98 -5.40 -0.86
N LEU A 261 -24.96 -6.17 -1.23
CA LEU A 261 -25.15 -7.40 -1.98
C LEU A 261 -25.85 -8.45 -1.09
N PRO A 262 -26.87 -9.15 -1.60
CA PRO A 262 -27.48 -10.24 -0.86
C PRO A 262 -26.41 -11.28 -0.47
N ARG A 263 -26.42 -11.73 0.78
CA ARG A 263 -25.43 -12.69 1.33
C ARG A 263 -25.18 -13.91 0.43
N ARG A 264 -26.21 -14.37 -0.30
CA ARG A 264 -26.13 -15.50 -1.23
C ARG A 264 -25.26 -15.19 -2.46
N VAL A 265 -25.30 -13.96 -2.98
CA VAL A 265 -24.50 -13.49 -4.13
C VAL A 265 -23.04 -13.34 -3.70
N GLY A 266 -22.77 -12.69 -2.56
CA GLY A 266 -21.41 -12.58 -2.01
C GLY A 266 -20.77 -13.94 -1.72
N ARG A 267 -21.52 -14.86 -1.10
CA ARG A 267 -21.05 -16.23 -0.83
C ARG A 267 -20.81 -17.03 -2.12
N TYR A 268 -21.60 -16.79 -3.17
CA TYR A 268 -21.37 -17.41 -4.48
C TYR A 268 -20.10 -16.87 -5.16
N GLY A 269 -19.87 -15.56 -5.13
CA GLY A 269 -18.61 -14.95 -5.60
C GLY A 269 -17.38 -15.50 -4.88
N GLN A 270 -17.46 -15.63 -3.55
CA GLN A 270 -16.40 -16.26 -2.75
C GLN A 270 -16.24 -17.75 -3.07
N TRP A 271 -17.33 -18.49 -3.28
CA TRP A 271 -17.25 -19.89 -3.68
C TRP A 271 -16.57 -20.04 -5.05
N MET A 272 -16.83 -19.14 -6.00
CA MET A 272 -16.14 -19.14 -7.30
C MET A 272 -14.64 -18.90 -7.18
N LEU A 273 -14.20 -18.03 -6.26
CA LEU A 273 -12.78 -17.83 -5.98
C LEU A 273 -12.16 -19.03 -5.25
N ARG A 274 -12.89 -19.67 -4.32
CA ARG A 274 -12.38 -20.80 -3.52
C ARG A 274 -12.43 -22.16 -4.23
N SER A 275 -13.20 -22.31 -5.30
CA SER A 275 -13.49 -23.61 -5.91
C SER A 275 -12.43 -23.98 -6.97
N PRO A 276 -11.78 -25.15 -6.88
CA PRO A 276 -10.87 -25.65 -7.93
C PRO A 276 -11.57 -26.03 -9.25
N ALA A 277 -12.90 -25.93 -9.33
CA ALA A 277 -13.70 -26.51 -10.42
C ALA A 277 -13.96 -25.56 -11.61
N ARG A 278 -12.97 -25.54 -12.51
CA ARG A 278 -12.99 -25.47 -13.98
C ARG A 278 -14.35 -25.19 -14.68
N GLY A 279 -14.48 -24.02 -15.30
CA GLY A 279 -15.51 -23.75 -16.30
C GLY A 279 -15.09 -22.64 -17.28
N PRO A 280 -15.26 -22.80 -18.61
CA PRO A 280 -14.78 -21.87 -19.64
C PRO A 280 -15.52 -20.52 -19.70
N LEU A 281 -16.44 -20.27 -18.76
CA LEU A 281 -17.32 -19.11 -18.73
C LEU A 281 -16.78 -17.93 -17.92
N THR A 282 -15.76 -18.13 -17.08
CA THR A 282 -15.20 -17.06 -16.23
C THR A 282 -13.88 -16.49 -16.72
N GLY A 283 -13.11 -17.22 -17.55
CA GLY A 283 -11.75 -16.81 -17.92
C GLY A 283 -10.76 -16.78 -16.75
N VAL A 284 -11.21 -17.14 -15.55
CA VAL A 284 -10.46 -17.23 -14.30
C VAL A 284 -10.01 -18.69 -14.13
N ALA A 285 -9.31 -19.23 -15.13
CA ALA A 285 -8.77 -20.58 -15.06
C ALA A 285 -7.61 -20.58 -14.05
N ASP A 286 -7.78 -21.32 -12.95
CA ASP A 286 -6.78 -21.70 -11.92
C ASP A 286 -6.44 -20.72 -10.76
N VAL A 287 -7.15 -19.61 -10.57
CA VAL A 287 -6.43 -18.39 -10.13
C VAL A 287 -6.19 -18.17 -8.62
N VAL A 288 -7.08 -18.43 -7.62
CA VAL A 288 -6.74 -18.01 -6.23
C VAL A 288 -7.39 -18.84 -5.11
N ASP A 289 -6.66 -19.71 -4.40
CA ASP A 289 -7.14 -20.21 -3.10
C ASP A 289 -6.95 -19.14 -2.01
N VAL A 290 -7.92 -18.23 -1.91
CA VAL A 290 -7.91 -17.12 -0.94
C VAL A 290 -7.77 -17.56 0.53
N ARG A 291 -7.95 -18.84 0.86
CA ARG A 291 -7.66 -19.37 2.21
C ARG A 291 -6.18 -19.29 2.56
N GLU A 292 -5.29 -19.37 1.57
CA GLU A 292 -3.85 -19.24 1.79
C GLU A 292 -3.45 -17.83 2.25
N THR A 293 -4.36 -16.86 2.08
CA THR A 293 -4.19 -15.45 2.45
C THR A 293 -4.71 -15.11 3.84
N ASP A 294 -5.27 -16.07 4.61
CA ASP A 294 -5.78 -15.84 5.96
C ASP A 294 -4.64 -15.80 7.00
N TRP A 295 -4.12 -14.59 7.23
CA TRP A 295 -3.04 -14.36 8.19
C TRP A 295 -3.50 -14.33 9.65
N LEU A 296 -4.80 -14.30 9.91
CA LEU A 296 -5.32 -14.43 11.28
C LEU A 296 -5.20 -15.89 11.75
N THR A 297 -5.55 -16.84 10.88
CA THR A 297 -5.36 -18.27 11.17
C THR A 297 -3.87 -18.64 11.18
N LYS A 298 -3.06 -18.00 10.33
CA LYS A 298 -1.61 -18.22 10.24
C LYS A 298 -0.78 -17.35 11.20
N ALA A 299 -1.38 -16.63 12.15
CA ALA A 299 -0.66 -15.65 12.98
C ALA A 299 0.57 -16.22 13.71
N VAL A 300 0.56 -17.52 14.06
CA VAL A 300 1.71 -18.21 14.69
C VAL A 300 2.90 -18.44 13.75
N GLN A 301 2.68 -18.40 12.44
CA GLN A 301 3.71 -18.56 11.40
C GLN A 301 4.49 -17.26 11.18
N LEU A 302 3.94 -16.11 11.59
CA LEU A 302 4.66 -14.84 11.55
C LEU A 302 5.81 -14.87 12.56
N THR A 303 7.04 -14.75 12.09
CA THR A 303 8.24 -14.74 12.95
C THR A 303 9.00 -13.43 12.91
N THR A 304 8.71 -12.58 11.92
CA THR A 304 9.38 -11.30 11.70
C THR A 304 8.68 -10.17 12.47
N PRO A 305 9.42 -9.32 13.21
CA PRO A 305 8.87 -8.09 13.78
C PRO A 305 8.12 -7.28 12.73
N THR A 306 6.89 -6.91 13.04
CA THR A 306 5.98 -6.27 12.07
C THR A 306 5.33 -5.03 12.67
N LEU A 307 5.48 -3.90 11.99
CA LEU A 307 4.70 -2.70 12.24
C LEU A 307 3.49 -2.70 11.31
N VAL A 308 2.29 -2.58 11.87
CA VAL A 308 1.05 -2.36 11.12
C VAL A 308 0.57 -0.94 11.36
N ILE A 309 0.43 -0.18 10.29
CA ILE A 309 -0.16 1.16 10.24
C ILE A 309 -1.52 1.02 9.58
N HIS A 310 -2.60 1.46 10.25
CA HIS A 310 -3.94 1.30 9.71
C HIS A 310 -4.91 2.33 10.26
N SER A 311 -5.63 2.99 9.38
CA SER A 311 -6.77 3.83 9.70
C SER A 311 -8.03 3.03 10.11
N ARG A 312 -8.74 3.51 11.14
CA ARG A 312 -10.06 2.96 11.52
C ARG A 312 -11.17 3.28 10.53
N VAL A 313 -10.98 4.33 9.73
CA VAL A 313 -11.95 4.79 8.73
C VAL A 313 -11.58 4.34 7.32
N ASP A 314 -10.66 3.38 7.18
CA ASP A 314 -10.36 2.72 5.91
C ASP A 314 -11.65 2.14 5.31
N GLU A 315 -12.00 2.68 4.15
CA GLU A 315 -13.23 2.36 3.43
C GLU A 315 -13.06 1.26 2.38
N PHE A 316 -11.87 0.65 2.33
CA PHE A 316 -11.51 -0.36 1.34
C PHE A 316 -11.05 -1.67 2.01
N VAL A 317 -10.04 -1.61 2.88
CA VAL A 317 -9.60 -2.75 3.70
C VAL A 317 -10.16 -2.58 5.11
N PRO A 318 -10.87 -3.58 5.68
CA PRO A 318 -11.35 -3.45 7.05
C PRO A 318 -10.17 -3.40 8.03
N TYR A 319 -10.26 -2.50 9.02
CA TYR A 319 -9.29 -2.36 10.11
C TYR A 319 -9.20 -3.58 11.05
N GLU A 320 -10.32 -4.27 11.28
CA GLU A 320 -10.46 -5.32 12.31
C GLU A 320 -9.40 -6.44 12.23
N PRO A 321 -9.04 -6.99 11.06
CA PRO A 321 -7.96 -7.97 10.95
C PRO A 321 -6.61 -7.46 11.47
N SER A 322 -6.26 -6.19 11.24
CA SER A 322 -5.00 -5.63 11.75
C SER A 322 -5.01 -5.56 13.27
N ALA A 323 -6.14 -5.15 13.86
CA ALA A 323 -6.32 -5.16 15.31
C ALA A 323 -6.24 -6.57 15.91
N LEU A 324 -6.83 -7.56 15.26
CA LEU A 324 -6.80 -8.95 15.72
C LEU A 324 -5.42 -9.57 15.60
N LEU A 325 -4.69 -9.31 14.52
CA LEU A 325 -3.32 -9.80 14.36
C LEU A 325 -2.41 -9.27 15.48
N ALA A 326 -2.50 -7.96 15.77
CA ALA A 326 -1.74 -7.34 16.85
C ALA A 326 -2.11 -7.89 18.24
N GLN A 327 -3.39 -8.17 18.49
CA GLN A 327 -3.83 -8.81 19.74
C GLN A 327 -3.36 -10.27 19.85
N THR A 328 -3.24 -10.97 18.72
CA THR A 328 -2.84 -12.38 18.68
C THR A 328 -1.33 -12.54 18.83
N ARG A 329 -0.55 -11.60 18.29
CA ARG A 329 0.92 -11.60 18.32
C ARG A 329 1.50 -10.28 18.88
N PRO A 330 1.15 -9.89 20.11
CA PRO A 330 1.64 -8.64 20.70
C PRO A 330 3.17 -8.67 20.95
N ASP A 331 3.78 -9.86 20.90
CA ASP A 331 5.22 -10.09 20.98
C ASP A 331 5.97 -9.65 19.70
N LEU A 332 5.30 -9.61 18.54
CA LEU A 332 5.92 -9.27 17.25
C LEU A 332 5.27 -8.08 16.54
N VAL A 333 3.97 -7.85 16.76
CA VAL A 333 3.16 -6.95 15.96
C VAL A 333 2.87 -5.67 16.74
N GLN A 334 3.50 -4.57 16.31
CA GLN A 334 3.16 -3.24 16.76
C GLN A 334 2.03 -2.69 15.86
N LEU A 335 0.92 -2.25 16.45
CA LEU A 335 -0.16 -1.60 15.72
C LEU A 335 -0.18 -0.10 16.02
N ALA A 336 -0.09 0.70 14.96
CA ALA A 336 -0.28 2.14 15.02
C ALA A 336 -1.57 2.52 14.29
N THR A 337 -2.52 3.06 15.06
CA THR A 337 -3.86 3.36 14.57
C THR A 337 -4.00 4.83 14.18
N TRP A 338 -4.64 5.06 13.04
CA TRP A 338 -5.10 6.38 12.61
C TRP A 338 -6.62 6.49 12.80
N GLU A 339 -7.09 7.61 13.35
CA GLU A 339 -8.51 7.88 13.55
C GLU A 339 -9.16 8.53 12.32
N SER A 340 -8.32 9.04 11.41
CA SER A 340 -8.68 9.67 10.13
C SER A 340 -7.69 9.24 9.05
N GLY A 341 -8.00 9.52 7.78
CA GLY A 341 -7.21 9.06 6.66
C GLY A 341 -7.83 7.81 6.06
N ARG A 342 -8.22 7.93 4.80
CA ARG A 342 -8.81 6.86 3.99
C ARG A 342 -7.76 5.79 3.65
N HIS A 343 -8.14 4.76 2.92
CA HIS A 343 -7.22 3.67 2.55
C HIS A 343 -5.85 4.15 2.02
N CYS A 344 -4.76 3.74 2.68
CA CYS A 344 -3.37 4.13 2.36
C CYS A 344 -3.11 5.66 2.35
N ARG A 345 -3.82 6.42 3.20
CA ARG A 345 -3.69 7.88 3.37
C ARG A 345 -3.15 8.29 4.74
N GLU A 346 -2.63 7.36 5.52
CA GLU A 346 -2.11 7.60 6.87
C GLU A 346 -0.94 8.61 6.83
N TRP A 347 0.01 8.42 5.91
CA TRP A 347 1.08 9.40 5.65
C TRP A 347 0.54 10.73 5.11
N ASN A 348 -0.53 10.72 4.32
CA ASN A 348 -1.09 11.95 3.75
C ASN A 348 -1.62 12.84 4.87
N VAL A 349 -2.40 12.27 5.79
CA VAL A 349 -3.05 13.02 6.89
C VAL A 349 -2.02 13.50 7.92
N ASP A 350 -1.06 12.65 8.30
CA ASP A 350 -0.03 13.01 9.27
C ASP A 350 1.33 12.40 8.88
N SER A 351 2.01 13.08 7.94
CA SER A 351 3.30 12.62 7.43
C SER A 351 4.37 12.57 8.51
N GLN A 352 4.36 13.52 9.46
CA GLN A 352 5.37 13.59 10.51
C GLN A 352 5.26 12.37 11.44
N ARG A 353 4.06 12.09 11.95
CA ARG A 353 3.82 10.92 12.80
C ARG A 353 4.13 9.61 12.07
N TRP A 354 3.76 9.50 10.79
CA TRP A 354 4.07 8.31 9.99
C TRP A 354 5.58 8.13 9.83
N GLU A 355 6.31 9.21 9.50
CA GLU A 355 7.76 9.18 9.30
C GLU A 355 8.51 8.87 10.59
N ASP A 356 8.10 9.44 11.73
CA ASP A 356 8.72 9.18 13.03
C ASP A 356 8.52 7.73 13.45
N LEU A 357 7.31 7.20 13.28
CA LEU A 357 6.99 5.81 13.59
C LEU A 357 7.82 4.84 12.74
N VAL A 358 7.94 5.10 11.43
CA VAL A 358 8.78 4.29 10.54
C VAL A 358 10.26 4.44 10.87
N ALA A 359 10.73 5.65 11.21
CA ALA A 359 12.11 5.87 11.61
C ALA A 359 12.47 5.09 12.88
N ASP A 360 11.60 5.14 13.90
CA ASP A 360 11.78 4.41 15.15
C ASP A 360 11.76 2.89 14.93
N PHE A 361 10.85 2.41 14.09
CA PHE A 361 10.73 0.98 13.83
C PHE A 361 11.83 0.44 12.92
N CYS A 362 12.30 1.19 11.91
CA CYS A 362 13.29 0.72 10.94
C CYS A 362 14.73 1.07 11.30
N GLY A 363 14.90 1.99 12.26
CA GLY A 363 16.20 2.43 12.74
C GLY A 363 17.03 1.30 13.39
N PRO A 364 18.33 1.56 13.63
CA PRO A 364 19.15 0.63 14.39
C PRO A 364 18.50 0.35 15.76
N PRO A 365 18.70 -0.85 16.35
CA PRO A 365 18.19 -1.14 17.68
C PRO A 365 18.65 -0.05 18.65
N GLN A 366 17.70 0.63 19.31
CA GLN A 366 18.09 1.59 20.33
C GLN A 366 18.76 0.84 21.49
N PRO A 367 19.88 1.34 22.02
CA PRO A 367 20.48 0.73 23.21
C PRO A 367 19.44 0.74 24.34
N PRO A 368 19.43 -0.29 25.21
CA PRO A 368 18.50 -0.33 26.33
C PRO A 368 18.66 0.97 27.13
N VAL A 369 17.55 1.66 27.38
CA VAL A 369 17.52 2.81 28.27
C VAL A 369 17.90 2.28 29.66
N HIS A 370 19.17 2.43 30.03
CA HIS A 370 19.59 2.19 31.40
C HIS A 370 18.84 3.20 32.26
N ALA A 371 17.85 2.72 33.01
CA ALA A 371 17.23 3.50 34.07
C ALA A 371 18.36 4.10 34.90
N ALA A 372 18.38 5.43 35.01
CA ALA A 372 19.38 6.13 35.80
C ALA A 372 19.45 5.48 37.19
N PRO A 373 20.66 5.18 37.71
CA PRO A 373 20.78 4.62 39.04
C PRO A 373 20.10 5.58 40.02
N VAL A 374 19.07 5.08 40.70
CA VAL A 374 18.43 5.76 41.81
C VAL A 374 19.54 6.10 42.80
N SER A 375 19.84 7.40 42.91
CA SER A 375 20.83 7.87 43.88
C SER A 375 20.38 7.42 45.26
N PRO A 376 21.24 6.79 46.07
CA PRO A 376 20.86 6.42 47.42
C PRO A 376 20.53 7.70 48.17
N GLY A 377 19.25 7.83 48.56
CA GLY A 377 18.77 8.94 49.35
C GLY A 377 19.64 9.07 50.60
N SER A 378 20.17 10.27 50.80
CA SER A 378 20.88 10.64 52.01
C SER A 378 19.98 10.36 53.22
N ALA A 379 20.32 9.33 53.99
CA ALA A 379 19.88 9.21 55.36
C ALA A 379 20.42 10.45 56.11
N ASN A 380 19.53 11.39 56.40
CA ASN A 380 19.84 12.49 57.29
C ASN A 380 19.43 12.05 58.70
N ASP A 381 20.44 11.73 59.49
CA ASP A 381 20.39 11.76 60.95
C ASP A 381 20.11 13.21 61.39
N ARG A 382 18.95 13.45 61.99
CA ARG A 382 18.70 14.24 63.22
C ARG A 382 17.22 14.60 63.40
#